data_AF-E7N7X6-F1
#
_entry.id   AF-E7N7X6-F1
#
_cell.length_a   1.000
_cell.length_b   1.000
_cell.length_c   1.000
_cell.angle_alpha   90.00
_cell.angle_beta   90.00
_cell.angle_gamma   90.00
#
_symmetry.space_group_name_H-M   'P 1'
#
loop_
_entity.id
_entity.type
_entity.pdbx_description
1 polymer ?
#
loop_
_entity_poly.entity_id
_entity_poly.type
_entity_poly.pdbx_seq_one_letter_code
_entity_poly.pdbx_strand_id
1 'polypeptide(L)'
;MALTPQARETFTRLFGVEPQPHPTDPELFDILQNGIFDEAFSTGVLTDVERELLTITALTSMQTLPQLRAHVGAALNIGTSPLQLRETIYQCAPLHRLPQDPQRHRHRQRGLRGQRHLPAPGERRRRRRH
;
A
#
# COMPACT_ATOMS: atom_id res chain seq x y z
N MET A 1 0.07 23.51 -11.65
CA MET A 1 -0.55 24.48 -10.68
C MET A 1 0.41 24.66 -9.52
N ALA A 2 0.64 25.88 -9.00
CA ALA A 2 1.60 26.09 -7.92
C ALA A 2 1.11 25.49 -6.58
N LEU A 3 2.06 25.06 -5.74
CA LEU A 3 1.79 24.56 -4.39
C LEU A 3 1.10 25.63 -3.50
N THR A 4 -0.04 25.28 -2.89
CA THR A 4 -0.83 26.22 -2.09
C THR A 4 -0.21 26.47 -0.71
N PRO A 5 -0.42 27.65 -0.09
CA PRO A 5 0.10 27.94 1.25
C PRO A 5 -0.38 26.92 2.30
N GLN A 6 -1.62 26.47 2.19
CA GLN A 6 -2.23 25.51 3.10
C GLN A 6 -1.62 24.11 2.96
N ALA A 7 -1.37 23.64 1.73
CA ALA A 7 -0.65 22.39 1.51
C ALA A 7 0.73 22.41 2.16
N ARG A 8 1.45 23.53 2.04
CA ARG A 8 2.76 23.72 2.66
C ARG A 8 2.71 23.66 4.18
N GLU A 9 1.78 24.40 4.78
CA GLU A 9 1.61 24.43 6.23
C GLU A 9 1.31 23.03 6.78
N THR A 10 0.34 22.32 6.18
CA THR A 10 0.01 20.94 6.58
C THR A 10 1.21 20.00 6.42
N PHE A 11 1.91 20.06 5.28
CA PHE A 11 3.08 19.22 5.05
C PHE A 11 4.17 19.47 6.09
N THR A 12 4.54 20.72 6.32
CA THR A 12 5.59 21.09 7.29
C THR A 12 5.20 20.69 8.70
N ARG A 13 3.92 20.83 9.07
CA ARG A 13 3.40 20.40 10.36
C ARG A 13 3.46 18.88 10.55
N LEU A 14 3.17 18.09 9.53
CA LEU A 14 3.23 16.63 9.57
C LEU A 14 4.66 16.11 9.58
N PHE A 15 5.47 16.52 8.61
CA PHE A 15 6.79 15.93 8.33
C PHE A 15 7.96 16.69 8.97
N GLY A 16 7.71 17.89 9.53
CA GLY A 16 8.74 18.70 10.18
C GLY A 16 9.75 19.35 9.23
N VAL A 17 9.51 19.29 7.92
CA VAL A 17 10.39 19.85 6.87
C VAL A 17 9.56 20.54 5.81
N GLU A 18 10.14 21.54 5.15
CA GLU A 18 9.50 22.21 4.02
C GLU A 18 9.41 21.27 2.81
N PRO A 19 8.30 21.33 2.04
CA PRO A 19 8.17 20.56 0.82
C PRO A 19 9.16 21.04 -0.24
N GLN A 20 9.84 20.08 -0.87
CA GLN A 20 10.82 20.33 -1.93
C GLN A 20 10.21 19.95 -3.29
N PRO A 21 10.49 20.70 -4.36
CA PRO A 21 10.08 20.32 -5.72
C PRO A 21 10.68 18.97 -6.12
N HIS A 22 9.90 18.16 -6.84
CA HIS A 22 10.40 16.89 -7.36
C HIS A 22 11.41 17.12 -8.51
N PRO A 23 12.54 16.39 -8.57
CA PRO A 23 13.63 16.67 -9.50
C PRO A 23 13.28 16.49 -10.98
N THR A 24 12.29 15.66 -11.29
CA THR A 24 11.95 15.30 -12.70
C THR A 24 10.59 15.82 -13.14
N ASP A 25 9.67 16.04 -12.19
CA ASP A 25 8.29 16.43 -12.49
C ASP A 25 7.71 17.25 -11.33
N PRO A 26 8.12 18.52 -11.22
CA PRO A 26 7.70 19.39 -10.13
C PRO A 26 6.21 19.73 -10.22
N GLU A 27 5.65 19.85 -11.43
CA GLU A 27 4.24 20.21 -11.60
C GLU A 27 3.30 19.10 -11.11
N LEU A 28 3.59 17.84 -11.46
CA LEU A 28 2.81 16.71 -10.96
C LEU A 28 2.86 16.64 -9.43
N PHE A 29 4.03 16.92 -8.85
CA PHE A 29 4.22 16.87 -7.41
C PHE A 29 3.48 18.00 -6.69
N ASP A 30 3.41 19.20 -7.26
CA ASP A 30 2.60 20.30 -6.74
C ASP A 30 1.09 19.95 -6.79
N ILE A 31 0.62 19.37 -7.89
CA ILE A 31 -0.78 18.92 -8.01
C ILE A 31 -1.09 17.87 -6.94
N LEU A 32 -0.21 16.88 -6.78
CA LEU A 32 -0.37 15.82 -5.78
C LEU A 32 -0.41 16.39 -4.36
N GLN A 33 0.53 17.26 -4.02
CA GLN A 33 0.61 17.86 -2.69
C GLN A 33 -0.59 18.75 -2.38
N ASN A 34 -1.09 19.51 -3.36
CA ASN A 34 -2.32 20.28 -3.19
C ASN A 34 -3.52 19.35 -2.94
N GLY A 35 -3.69 18.31 -3.75
CA GLY A 35 -4.80 17.36 -3.55
C GLY A 35 -4.76 16.66 -2.20
N ILE A 36 -3.57 16.29 -1.73
CA ILE A 36 -3.41 15.61 -0.43
C ILE A 36 -3.50 16.63 0.72
N PHE A 37 -2.53 17.55 0.82
CA PHE A 37 -2.29 18.33 2.04
C PHE A 37 -3.14 19.60 2.14
N ASP A 38 -3.77 20.04 1.06
CA ASP A 38 -4.77 21.11 1.09
C ASP A 38 -6.18 20.51 1.11
N GLU A 39 -6.61 19.89 0.01
CA GLU A 39 -8.00 19.46 -0.17
C GLU A 39 -8.39 18.30 0.77
N ALA A 40 -7.64 17.19 0.75
CA ALA A 40 -8.01 16.03 1.56
C ALA A 40 -7.87 16.29 3.06
N PHE A 41 -6.86 17.05 3.50
CA PHE A 41 -6.66 17.37 4.92
C PHE A 41 -7.64 18.42 5.46
N SER A 42 -8.13 19.34 4.62
CA SER A 42 -9.14 20.33 5.02
C SER A 42 -10.57 19.82 5.01
N THR A 43 -10.82 18.70 4.33
CA THR A 43 -12.16 18.14 4.18
C THR A 43 -12.52 17.20 5.33
N GLY A 44 -13.70 17.41 5.93
CA GLY A 44 -14.29 16.49 6.92
C GLY A 44 -13.94 16.83 8.37
N VAL A 45 -14.12 15.85 9.26
CA VAL A 45 -14.07 16.05 10.72
C VAL A 45 -12.89 15.35 11.42
N LEU A 46 -12.06 14.64 10.64
CA LEU A 46 -10.97 13.84 11.20
C LEU A 46 -9.79 14.74 11.59
N THR A 47 -9.24 14.44 12.75
CA THR A 47 -7.97 14.98 13.24
C THR A 47 -6.81 14.47 12.40
N ASP A 48 -5.66 15.15 12.45
CA ASP A 48 -4.48 14.72 11.71
C ASP A 48 -3.99 13.33 12.14
N VAL A 49 -4.10 13.01 13.44
CA VAL A 49 -3.74 11.70 13.98
C VAL A 49 -4.62 10.61 13.35
N GLU A 50 -5.93 10.82 13.27
CA GLU A 50 -6.84 9.87 12.65
C GLU A 50 -6.55 9.70 11.16
N ARG A 51 -6.24 10.79 10.45
CA ARG A 51 -5.88 10.76 9.02
C ARG A 51 -4.59 9.99 8.79
N GLU A 52 -3.55 10.24 9.58
CA GLU A 52 -2.29 9.53 9.45
C GLU A 52 -2.44 8.04 9.78
N LEU A 53 -3.23 7.67 10.79
CA LEU A 53 -3.51 6.26 11.09
C LEU A 53 -4.27 5.57 9.94
N LEU A 54 -5.21 6.25 9.30
CA LEU A 54 -5.89 5.74 8.10
C LEU A 54 -4.92 5.59 6.92
N THR A 55 -4.07 6.58 6.68
CA THR A 55 -3.03 6.53 5.64
C THR A 55 -2.08 5.37 5.87
N ILE A 56 -1.60 5.19 7.10
CA ILE A 56 -0.73 4.07 7.50
C ILE A 56 -1.43 2.72 7.28
N THR A 57 -2.72 2.61 7.61
CA THR A 57 -3.53 1.41 7.36
C THR A 57 -3.56 1.07 5.87
N ALA A 58 -3.81 2.07 5.02
CA ALA A 58 -3.84 1.90 3.56
C ALA A 58 -2.46 1.51 3.00
N LEU A 59 -1.41 2.24 3.37
CA LEU A 59 -0.03 1.97 2.91
C LEU A 59 0.47 0.60 3.39
N THR A 60 0.14 0.21 4.62
CA THR A 60 0.45 -1.11 5.16
C THR A 60 -0.23 -2.20 4.34
N SER A 61 -1.50 -2.01 3.97
CA SER A 61 -2.26 -2.98 3.16
C SER A 61 -1.73 -3.10 1.73
N MET A 62 -1.28 -1.98 1.15
CA MET A 62 -0.70 -1.93 -0.20
C MET A 62 0.79 -2.32 -0.26
N GLN A 63 1.46 -2.48 0.88
CA GLN A 63 2.88 -2.83 0.98
C GLN A 63 3.84 -1.78 0.39
N THR A 64 3.49 -0.50 0.50
CA THR A 64 4.27 0.65 0.00
C THR A 64 5.28 1.14 1.04
N LEU A 65 6.36 0.37 1.24
CA LEU A 65 7.32 0.57 2.34
C LEU A 65 7.94 1.98 2.44
N PRO A 66 8.37 2.65 1.36
CA PRO A 66 8.97 3.98 1.45
C PRO A 66 8.00 5.02 2.01
N GLN A 67 6.77 5.05 1.50
CA GLN A 67 5.71 5.95 1.96
C GLN A 67 5.28 5.61 3.38
N LEU A 68 5.12 4.32 3.68
CA LEU A 68 4.77 3.86 5.03
C LEU A 68 5.77 4.38 6.07
N ARG A 69 7.07 4.31 5.79
CA ARG A 69 8.10 4.82 6.71
C ARG A 69 7.97 6.33 6.94
N ALA A 70 7.71 7.11 5.90
CA ALA A 70 7.53 8.55 6.00
C ALA A 70 6.30 8.90 6.86
N HIS A 71 5.16 8.27 6.60
CA HIS A 71 3.92 8.52 7.34
C HIS A 71 3.95 8.00 8.79
N VAL A 72 4.67 6.91 9.08
CA VAL A 72 4.94 6.50 10.48
C VAL A 72 5.72 7.59 11.21
N GLY A 73 6.71 8.21 10.56
CA GLY A 73 7.44 9.35 11.12
C GLY A 73 6.54 10.55 11.36
N ALA A 74 5.70 10.91 10.38
CA ALA A 74 4.74 12.00 10.51
C ALA A 74 3.74 11.78 11.65
N ALA A 75 3.16 10.58 11.74
CA ALA A 75 2.23 10.20 12.79
C ALA A 75 2.85 10.35 14.20
N LEU A 76 4.10 9.92 14.38
CA LEU A 76 4.85 10.12 15.63
C LEU A 76 5.08 11.60 15.93
N ASN A 77 5.41 12.40 14.92
CA ASN A 77 5.66 13.83 15.06
C ASN A 77 4.41 14.60 15.55
N ILE A 78 3.23 14.22 15.08
CA ILE A 78 1.95 14.81 15.52
C ILE A 78 1.35 14.19 16.78
N GLY A 79 2.09 13.32 17.48
CA GLY A 79 1.71 12.83 18.81
C GLY A 79 1.03 11.46 18.85
N THR A 80 1.04 10.69 17.76
CA THR A 80 0.56 9.30 17.78
C THR A 80 1.48 8.45 18.66
N SER A 81 0.93 7.66 19.57
CA SER A 81 1.76 6.80 20.41
C SER A 81 2.35 5.62 19.64
N PRO A 82 3.56 5.13 19.99
CA PRO A 82 4.12 3.91 19.41
C PRO A 82 3.25 2.66 19.63
N LEU A 83 2.38 2.66 20.65
CA LEU A 83 1.44 1.57 20.90
C LEU A 83 0.32 1.58 19.84
N GLN A 84 -0.33 2.73 19.64
CA GLN A 84 -1.38 2.87 18.62
C GLN A 84 -0.87 2.48 17.22
N LEU A 85 0.33 2.92 16.84
CA LEU A 85 0.92 2.54 15.55
C LEU A 85 1.10 1.03 15.39
N ARG A 86 1.60 0.35 16.43
CA ARG A 86 1.75 -1.11 16.42
C ARG A 86 0.40 -1.80 16.29
N GLU A 87 -0.60 -1.35 17.06
CA GLU A 87 -1.95 -1.90 16.99
C GLU A 87 -2.56 -1.73 15.60
N THR A 88 -2.47 -0.54 15.01
CA THR A 88 -2.93 -0.27 13.63
C THR A 88 -2.31 -1.22 12.61
N ILE A 89 -0.98 -1.42 12.68
CA ILE A 89 -0.29 -2.35 11.77
C ILE A 89 -0.70 -3.80 12.04
N TYR A 90 -0.87 -4.20 13.30
CA TYR A 90 -1.30 -5.55 13.65
C TYR A 90 -2.73 -5.86 13.16
N GLN A 91 -3.63 -4.88 13.20
CA GLN A 91 -4.98 -5.02 12.63
C GLN A 91 -4.95 -5.25 11.11
N CYS A 92 -3.87 -4.86 10.41
CA CYS A 92 -3.70 -5.12 8.99
C CYS A 92 -3.20 -6.53 8.66
N ALA A 93 -2.75 -7.33 9.66
CA ALA A 93 -2.17 -8.66 9.43
C ALA A 93 -3.09 -9.64 8.65
N PRO A 94 -4.44 -9.62 8.82
CA PRO A 94 -5.33 -10.41 7.98
C PRO A 94 -5.31 -9.99 6.51
N LEU A 95 -5.15 -8.68 6.22
CA LEU A 95 -5.13 -8.14 4.86
C LEU A 95 -3.89 -8.62 4.09
N HIS A 96 -2.74 -8.75 4.75
CA HIS A 96 -1.52 -9.29 4.14
C HIS A 96 -1.63 -10.78 3.75
N ARG A 97 -2.51 -11.54 4.41
CA ARG A 97 -2.69 -12.99 4.14
C ARG A 97 -3.60 -13.26 2.95
N LEU A 98 -4.38 -12.28 2.50
CA LEU A 98 -5.18 -12.38 1.29
C LEU A 98 -4.28 -12.04 0.09
N PRO A 99 -4.21 -12.88 -0.95
CA PRO A 99 -3.44 -12.54 -2.13
C PRO A 99 -4.00 -11.27 -2.76
N GLN A 100 -3.13 -10.28 -3.00
CA GLN A 100 -3.48 -9.03 -3.70
C GLN A 100 -4.12 -9.28 -5.07
N ASP A 101 -3.79 -10.42 -5.68
CA ASP A 101 -4.51 -10.95 -6.85
C ASP A 101 -5.60 -11.95 -6.42
N PRO A 102 -6.89 -11.56 -6.45
CA PRO A 102 -8.00 -12.48 -6.14
C PRO A 102 -8.10 -13.65 -7.14
N GLN A 103 -7.46 -13.58 -8.32
CA GLN A 103 -7.38 -14.68 -9.30
C GLN A 103 -6.22 -15.66 -9.04
N ARG A 104 -5.29 -15.36 -8.12
CA ARG A 104 -4.11 -16.20 -7.87
C ARG A 104 -4.45 -17.64 -7.46
N HIS A 105 -5.57 -17.83 -6.76
CA HIS A 105 -6.08 -19.16 -6.43
C HIS A 105 -6.54 -19.95 -7.67
N ARG A 106 -7.10 -19.30 -8.70
CA ARG A 106 -7.54 -19.96 -9.94
C ARG A 106 -6.37 -20.40 -10.81
N HIS A 107 -5.30 -19.60 -10.88
CA HIS A 107 -4.09 -19.98 -11.62
C HIS A 107 -3.39 -21.20 -11.00
N ARG A 108 -3.37 -21.31 -9.66
CA ARG A 108 -2.80 -22.48 -8.97
C ARG A 108 -3.60 -23.77 -9.20
N GLN A 109 -4.94 -23.67 -9.30
CA GLN A 109 -5.79 -24.84 -9.57
C GLN A 109 -5.71 -25.34 -11.03
N ARG A 110 -5.45 -24.44 -12.00
CA ARG A 110 -5.25 -24.83 -13.41
C ARG A 110 -3.95 -25.61 -13.62
N GLY A 111 -2.84 -25.22 -12.96
CA GLY A 111 -1.57 -25.97 -13.03
C GLY A 111 -1.63 -27.37 -12.42
N LEU A 112 -2.50 -27.58 -11.42
CA LEU A 112 -2.69 -28.86 -10.73
C LEU A 112 -3.69 -29.80 -11.44
N ARG A 113 -4.54 -29.28 -12.33
CA ARG A 113 -5.42 -30.11 -13.18
C ARG A 113 -4.69 -30.69 -14.40
N GLY A 114 -3.64 -30.03 -14.88
CA GLY A 114 -2.84 -30.50 -16.03
C GLY A 114 -1.92 -31.70 -15.73
N GLN A 115 -1.70 -32.06 -14.46
CA GLN A 115 -0.75 -33.10 -14.06
C GLN A 115 -1.39 -34.43 -13.63
N ARG A 116 -2.72 -34.58 -13.74
CA ARG A 116 -3.42 -35.81 -13.31
C ARG A 116 -3.45 -36.95 -14.33
N HIS A 117 -2.78 -36.82 -15.49
CA HIS A 117 -2.81 -37.81 -16.57
C HIS A 117 -1.44 -38.12 -17.18
N LEU A 118 -0.41 -38.25 -16.35
CA LEU A 118 0.81 -38.95 -16.77
C LEU A 118 0.64 -40.44 -16.41
N PRO A 119 0.53 -41.35 -17.40
CA PRO A 119 0.43 -42.78 -17.11
C PRO A 119 1.73 -43.28 -16.48
N ALA A 120 1.60 -44.22 -15.56
CA ALA A 120 2.73 -44.80 -14.82
C ALA A 120 3.74 -45.47 -15.79
N PRO A 121 5.05 -45.49 -15.43
CA PRO A 121 6.07 -46.08 -16.28
C PRO A 121 5.87 -47.60 -16.39
N GLY A 122 5.20 -48.04 -17.46
CA GLY A 122 4.92 -49.45 -17.72
C GLY A 122 3.86 -49.69 -18.81
N GLU A 123 2.91 -48.76 -18.99
CA GLU A 123 1.80 -48.96 -19.93
C GLU A 123 2.13 -48.66 -21.40
N ARG A 124 3.29 -48.06 -21.70
CA ARG A 124 3.68 -47.72 -23.08
C ARG A 124 4.08 -48.92 -23.95
N ARG A 125 4.31 -50.11 -23.38
CA ARG A 125 4.79 -51.28 -24.14
C ARG A 125 3.69 -52.17 -24.75
N ARG A 126 2.40 -51.99 -24.40
CA ARG A 126 1.31 -52.84 -24.91
C ARG A 126 0.55 -52.32 -26.13
N ARG A 127 0.87 -51.12 -26.64
CA ARG A 127 0.18 -50.50 -27.80
C ARG A 127 1.02 -50.44 -29.08
N ARG A 128 1.95 -51.36 -29.29
CA ARG A 128 2.74 -51.49 -30.54
C ARG A 128 2.79 -52.92 -31.10
N ARG A 129 1.79 -53.74 -30.80
CA ARG A 129 1.62 -55.06 -31.40
C ARG A 129 0.14 -55.33 -31.63
N HIS A 130 -0.46 -54.60 -32.56
CA HIS A 130 -1.62 -54.98 -33.36
C HIS A 130 -1.62 -54.10 -34.61
#